data_AF-A0A3B8IQE8-F1
#
_entry.id   AF-A0A3B8IQE8-F1
#
_cell.length_a   1.000
_cell.length_b   1.000
_cell.length_c   1.000
_cell.angle_alpha   90.00
_cell.angle_beta   90.00
_cell.angle_gamma   90.00
#
_symmetry.space_group_name_H-M   'P 1'
#
loop_
_entity.id
_entity.type
_entity.pdbx_description
1 polymer ?
#
loop_
_entity_poly.entity_id
_entity_poly.type
_entity_poly.pdbx_seq_one_letter_code
_entity_poly.pdbx_strand_id
1 'polypeptide(L)'
;MHAQDLDSAQWKRLAAWQAEAGPARLEVGVMKGGEITWYSVLADTILINQPTELYYEIGSITKPLMGMALQKYLEGIREDLETPVSDWLPDSLVWAGQGPDTIRLRHLVTHKSGMPRMPGNLQASIINPFDPFLNYQPTHLFAWMEAWEPERAPGDGFEYSNLAAGLATYATLL
;
A
#
# COMPACT_ATOMS: atom_id res chain seq x y z
N MET A 1 -33.89 13.53 -9.02
CA MET A 1 -32.96 13.96 -7.96
C MET A 1 -33.10 13.00 -6.78
N HIS A 2 -32.15 12.10 -6.56
CA HIS A 2 -31.98 11.43 -5.26
C HIS A 2 -30.47 11.32 -4.96
N ALA A 3 -29.94 12.45 -4.51
CA ALA A 3 -28.64 12.61 -3.88
C ALA A 3 -28.87 12.61 -2.35
N GLN A 4 -29.12 11.44 -1.75
CA GLN A 4 -29.61 11.38 -0.35
C GLN A 4 -28.56 11.10 0.73
N ASP A 5 -27.27 10.92 0.42
CA ASP A 5 -26.28 10.60 1.46
C ASP A 5 -25.15 11.62 1.66
N LEU A 6 -25.11 12.67 0.85
CA LEU A 6 -24.24 13.83 1.06
C LEU A 6 -25.11 15.08 1.00
N ASP A 7 -24.99 15.96 1.99
CA ASP A 7 -25.80 17.17 2.03
C ASP A 7 -25.47 18.07 0.82
N SER A 8 -26.42 18.92 0.44
CA SER A 8 -26.23 19.83 -0.71
C SER A 8 -25.03 20.77 -0.57
N ALA A 9 -24.51 20.99 0.66
CA ALA A 9 -23.34 21.83 0.91
C ALA A 9 -22.02 21.07 0.67
N GLN A 10 -21.95 19.78 1.00
CA GLN A 10 -20.80 18.91 0.74
C GLN A 10 -20.57 18.76 -0.77
N TRP A 11 -21.63 18.56 -1.56
CA TRP A 11 -21.52 18.52 -3.02
C TRP A 11 -21.08 19.86 -3.62
N LYS A 12 -21.62 20.98 -3.12
CA LYS A 12 -21.19 22.31 -3.57
C LYS A 12 -19.71 22.57 -3.28
N ARG A 13 -19.21 22.13 -2.11
CA ARG A 13 -17.79 22.24 -1.76
C ARG A 13 -16.92 21.39 -2.69
N LEU A 14 -17.36 20.17 -3.02
CA LEU A 14 -16.61 19.28 -3.89
C LEU A 14 -16.53 19.81 -5.33
N ALA A 15 -17.66 20.29 -5.88
CA ALA A 15 -17.70 20.90 -7.20
C ALA A 15 -16.86 22.19 -7.26
N ALA A 16 -16.91 23.02 -6.20
CA ALA A 16 -16.08 24.22 -6.10
C ALA A 16 -14.58 23.87 -6.07
N TRP A 17 -14.18 22.88 -5.27
CA TRP A 17 -12.81 22.40 -5.24
C TRP A 17 -12.36 21.88 -6.61
N GLN A 18 -13.21 21.13 -7.32
CA GLN A 18 -12.85 20.60 -8.63
C GLN A 18 -12.67 21.71 -9.66
N ALA A 19 -13.54 22.73 -9.66
CA ALA A 19 -13.40 23.88 -10.54
C ALA A 19 -12.04 24.58 -10.36
N GLU A 20 -11.48 24.56 -9.14
CA GLU A 20 -10.13 25.06 -8.83
C GLU A 20 -9.01 24.07 -9.19
N ALA A 21 -9.25 22.76 -9.04
CA ALA A 21 -8.25 21.70 -9.24
C ALA A 21 -7.91 21.42 -10.73
N GLY A 22 -8.70 21.91 -11.68
CA GLY A 22 -8.46 21.77 -13.12
C GLY A 22 -9.24 20.62 -13.78
N PRO A 23 -8.82 20.10 -14.94
CA PRO A 23 -9.62 19.16 -15.75
C PRO A 23 -9.69 17.73 -15.16
N ALA A 24 -9.22 17.53 -13.93
CA ALA A 24 -9.22 16.23 -13.28
C ALA A 24 -10.66 15.79 -12.99
N ARG A 25 -10.98 14.54 -13.31
CA ARG A 25 -12.25 13.92 -12.93
C ARG A 25 -12.11 13.28 -11.55
N LEU A 26 -13.16 13.37 -10.75
CA LEU A 26 -13.27 12.70 -9.47
C LEU A 26 -14.43 11.69 -9.52
N GLU A 27 -14.16 10.46 -9.12
CA GLU A 27 -15.16 9.40 -8.98
C GLU A 27 -15.33 9.07 -7.49
N VAL A 28 -16.58 9.06 -7.02
CA VAL A 28 -16.93 8.77 -5.62
C VAL A 28 -18.00 7.68 -5.59
N GLY A 29 -17.69 6.57 -4.92
CA GLY A 29 -18.67 5.53 -4.59
C GLY A 29 -19.10 5.65 -3.13
N VAL A 30 -20.41 5.74 -2.87
CA VAL A 30 -20.98 5.71 -1.51
C VAL A 30 -21.81 4.44 -1.36
N MET A 31 -21.44 3.60 -0.39
CA MET A 31 -22.14 2.36 -0.09
C MET A 31 -23.03 2.50 1.14
N LYS A 32 -24.32 2.19 1.02
CA LYS A 32 -25.30 2.22 2.12
C LYS A 32 -26.30 1.08 1.95
N GLY A 33 -26.52 0.30 3.02
CA GLY A 33 -27.46 -0.84 2.96
C GLY A 33 -27.10 -1.91 1.92
N GLY A 34 -25.82 -2.00 1.52
CA GLY A 34 -25.36 -2.91 0.47
C GLY A 34 -25.50 -2.37 -0.97
N GLU A 35 -26.10 -1.20 -1.14
CA GLU A 35 -26.21 -0.53 -2.44
C GLU A 35 -25.12 0.53 -2.58
N ILE A 36 -24.55 0.63 -3.78
CA ILE A 36 -23.55 1.66 -4.11
C ILE A 36 -24.20 2.70 -5.02
N THR A 37 -24.07 3.97 -4.65
CA THR A 37 -24.32 5.09 -5.55
C THR A 37 -22.99 5.66 -6.04
N TRP A 38 -22.83 5.74 -7.35
CA TRP A 38 -21.64 6.29 -8.00
C TRP A 38 -21.87 7.74 -8.44
N TYR A 39 -20.88 8.58 -8.20
CA TYR A 39 -20.87 9.99 -8.58
C TYR A 39 -19.59 10.30 -9.36
N SER A 40 -19.75 10.74 -10.60
CA SER A 40 -18.67 11.23 -11.45
C SER A 40 -18.76 12.75 -11.51
N VAL A 41 -17.73 13.44 -11.02
CA VAL A 41 -17.67 14.91 -10.95
C VAL A 41 -16.71 15.41 -12.03
N LEU A 42 -17.21 16.23 -12.94
CA LEU A 42 -16.46 16.87 -14.03
C LEU A 42 -16.80 18.37 -14.11
N ALA A 43 -15.87 19.22 -13.67
CA ALA A 43 -16.08 20.66 -13.50
C ALA A 43 -17.36 21.01 -12.72
N ASP A 44 -18.39 21.51 -13.40
CA ASP A 44 -19.70 21.86 -12.83
C ASP A 44 -20.77 20.77 -13.04
N THR A 45 -20.39 19.65 -13.66
CA THR A 45 -21.28 18.53 -13.99
C THR A 45 -21.08 17.37 -13.02
N ILE A 46 -22.19 16.80 -12.54
CA ILE A 46 -22.21 15.58 -11.73
C ILE A 46 -23.07 14.54 -12.45
N LEU A 47 -22.46 13.41 -12.83
CA LEU A 47 -23.17 12.24 -13.35
C LEU A 47 -23.40 11.26 -12.20
N ILE A 48 -24.61 10.71 -12.10
CA ILE A 48 -25.00 9.79 -11.04
C ILE A 48 -25.34 8.43 -11.66
N ASN A 49 -24.75 7.35 -11.13
CA ASN A 49 -24.94 5.98 -11.60
C ASN A 49 -24.73 5.80 -13.12
N GLN A 50 -23.81 6.59 -13.67
CA GLN A 50 -23.31 6.46 -15.04
C GLN A 50 -21.83 6.13 -14.94
N PRO A 51 -21.49 4.85 -14.72
CA PRO A 51 -20.11 4.45 -14.50
C PRO A 51 -19.27 4.80 -15.73
N THR A 52 -18.08 5.32 -15.48
CA THR A 52 -17.11 5.62 -16.52
C THR A 52 -16.00 4.59 -16.42
N GLU A 53 -15.54 4.05 -17.55
CA GLU A 53 -14.43 3.09 -17.57
C GLU A 53 -13.10 3.83 -17.45
N LEU A 54 -12.77 4.25 -16.23
CA LEU A 54 -11.53 4.93 -15.91
C LEU A 54 -10.65 4.07 -15.00
N TYR A 55 -9.36 4.07 -15.32
CA TYR A 55 -8.34 3.39 -14.54
C TYR A 55 -7.53 4.44 -13.77
N TYR A 56 -7.20 4.11 -12.52
CA TYR A 56 -6.46 4.98 -11.63
C TYR A 56 -5.29 4.22 -11.02
N GLU A 57 -4.16 4.91 -10.88
CA GLU A 57 -3.14 4.47 -9.93
C GLU A 57 -3.68 4.68 -8.51
N ILE A 58 -3.94 3.57 -7.82
CA ILE A 58 -4.56 3.61 -6.47
C ILE A 58 -3.52 3.78 -5.35
N GLY A 59 -2.23 3.82 -5.70
CA GLY A 59 -1.13 4.02 -4.77
C GLY A 59 -1.21 3.11 -3.55
N SER A 60 -1.29 3.72 -2.36
CA SER A 60 -1.26 2.96 -1.10
C SER A 60 -2.58 2.32 -0.70
N ILE A 61 -3.66 2.51 -1.47
CA ILE A 61 -4.89 1.70 -1.36
C ILE A 61 -4.59 0.23 -1.68
N THR A 62 -3.50 -0.05 -2.41
CA THR A 62 -3.01 -1.41 -2.67
C THR A 62 -2.64 -2.18 -1.39
N LYS A 63 -2.11 -1.51 -0.35
CA LYS A 63 -1.60 -2.17 0.87
C LYS A 63 -2.65 -2.99 1.65
N PRO A 64 -3.85 -2.47 1.94
CA PRO A 64 -4.88 -3.29 2.58
C PRO A 64 -5.33 -4.47 1.70
N LEU A 65 -5.39 -4.29 0.37
CA LEU A 65 -5.68 -5.41 -0.55
C LEU A 65 -4.61 -6.50 -0.47
N MET A 66 -3.34 -6.10 -0.47
CA MET A 66 -2.19 -6.97 -0.28
C MET A 66 -2.20 -7.68 1.08
N GLY A 67 -2.54 -6.98 2.16
CA GLY A 67 -2.67 -7.59 3.49
C GLY A 67 -3.76 -8.67 3.54
N MET A 68 -4.90 -8.44 2.88
CA MET A 68 -5.96 -9.45 2.76
C MET A 68 -5.51 -10.65 1.92
N ALA A 69 -4.79 -10.42 0.81
CA ALA A 69 -4.26 -11.48 -0.03
C ALA A 69 -3.22 -12.32 0.72
N LEU A 70 -2.31 -11.70 1.47
CA LEU A 70 -1.33 -12.37 2.32
C LEU A 70 -2.02 -13.24 3.38
N GLN A 71 -2.99 -12.69 4.11
CA GLN A 71 -3.76 -13.45 5.10
C GLN A 71 -4.41 -14.68 4.45
N LYS A 72 -4.95 -14.53 3.24
CA LYS A 72 -5.58 -15.63 2.52
C LYS A 72 -4.58 -16.71 2.10
N TYR A 73 -3.39 -16.30 1.66
CA TYR A 73 -2.29 -17.20 1.31
C TYR A 73 -1.81 -18.00 2.53
N LEU A 74 -1.60 -17.32 3.66
CA LEU A 74 -1.20 -17.91 4.94
C LEU A 74 -2.15 -19.03 5.40
N GLU A 75 -3.47 -18.79 5.32
CA GLU A 75 -4.48 -19.81 5.62
C GLU A 75 -4.29 -21.08 4.77
N GLY A 76 -3.91 -20.93 3.51
CA GLY A 76 -3.73 -22.04 2.57
C GLY A 76 -2.53 -22.93 2.91
N ILE A 77 -1.44 -22.33 3.40
CA ILE A 77 -0.22 -23.03 3.80
C ILE A 77 -0.19 -23.38 5.30
N ARG A 78 -1.26 -23.03 6.04
CA ARG A 78 -1.40 -23.24 7.49
C ARG A 78 -0.37 -22.49 8.32
N GLU A 79 -0.03 -21.29 7.86
CA GLU A 79 0.78 -20.32 8.59
C GLU A 79 -0.06 -19.13 9.05
N ASP A 80 0.55 -18.21 9.78
CA ASP A 80 -0.11 -17.00 10.26
C ASP A 80 0.83 -15.78 10.25
N LEU A 81 0.31 -14.63 10.70
CA LEU A 81 1.07 -13.40 10.72
C LEU A 81 2.19 -13.39 11.78
N GLU A 82 2.28 -14.39 12.65
CA GLU A 82 3.41 -14.58 13.54
C GLU A 82 4.57 -15.29 12.84
N THR A 83 4.43 -15.84 11.63
CA THR A 83 5.56 -16.43 10.92
C THR A 83 6.75 -15.44 10.83
N PRO A 84 7.96 -15.87 11.21
CA PRO A 84 9.20 -15.15 10.94
C PRO A 84 9.38 -14.83 9.45
N VAL A 85 9.68 -13.58 9.11
CA VAL A 85 9.95 -13.17 7.71
C VAL A 85 11.14 -13.94 7.13
N SER A 86 12.10 -14.35 7.96
CA SER A 86 13.25 -15.15 7.58
C SER A 86 12.87 -16.48 6.91
N ASP A 87 11.74 -17.06 7.29
CA ASP A 87 11.34 -18.39 6.81
C ASP A 87 10.92 -18.36 5.33
N TRP A 88 10.64 -17.16 4.80
CA TRP A 88 10.22 -16.94 3.41
C TRP A 88 11.30 -16.23 2.59
N LEU A 89 12.53 -16.17 3.10
CA LEU A 89 13.67 -15.56 2.42
C LEU A 89 14.74 -16.62 2.15
N PRO A 90 15.63 -16.40 1.17
CA PRO A 90 16.72 -17.34 0.92
C PRO A 90 17.60 -17.53 2.17
N ASP A 91 17.94 -18.78 2.49
CA ASP A 91 18.83 -19.14 3.62
C ASP A 91 20.20 -18.42 3.55
N SER A 92 20.61 -18.01 2.34
CA SER A 92 21.87 -17.30 2.12
C SER A 92 21.85 -15.84 2.56
N LEU A 93 20.68 -15.24 2.76
CA LEU A 93 20.55 -13.85 3.18
C LEU A 93 20.90 -13.76 4.67
N VAL A 94 21.91 -12.97 5.04
CA VAL A 94 22.29 -12.74 6.45
C VAL A 94 21.98 -11.31 6.83
N TRP A 95 21.06 -11.10 7.78
CA TRP A 95 20.62 -9.76 8.17
C TRP A 95 20.14 -9.70 9.63
N ALA A 96 20.10 -8.50 10.19
CA ALA A 96 19.75 -8.28 11.61
C ALA A 96 18.33 -8.75 11.98
N GLY A 97 17.44 -8.92 11.00
CA GLY A 97 16.09 -9.46 11.22
C GLY A 97 16.02 -10.97 11.37
N GLN A 98 17.15 -11.70 11.27
CA GLN A 98 17.27 -13.11 11.66
C GLN A 98 17.77 -13.21 13.12
N GLY A 99 17.09 -13.99 13.96
CA GLY A 99 17.54 -14.29 15.33
C GLY A 99 16.50 -14.05 16.44
N PRO A 100 16.89 -13.77 17.69
CA PRO A 100 15.96 -13.66 18.81
C PRO A 100 14.95 -12.50 18.67
N ASP A 101 15.32 -11.41 17.98
CA ASP A 101 14.49 -10.23 17.75
C ASP A 101 13.89 -10.22 16.32
N THR A 102 13.49 -11.40 15.83
CA THR A 102 13.06 -11.58 14.43
C THR A 102 11.81 -10.79 14.04
N ILE A 103 11.86 -10.19 12.86
CA ILE A 103 10.71 -9.56 12.22
C ILE A 103 9.72 -10.63 11.78
N ARG A 104 8.45 -10.49 12.18
CA ARG A 104 7.32 -11.34 11.78
C ARG A 104 6.48 -10.66 10.71
N LEU A 105 5.70 -11.41 9.95
CA LEU A 105 4.84 -10.88 8.90
C LEU A 105 3.88 -9.77 9.41
N ARG A 106 3.34 -9.90 10.63
CA ARG A 106 2.53 -8.85 11.26
C ARG A 106 3.26 -7.52 11.38
N HIS A 107 4.56 -7.53 11.66
CA HIS A 107 5.33 -6.31 11.80
C HIS A 107 5.43 -5.56 10.46
N LEU A 108 5.52 -6.31 9.35
CA LEU A 108 5.56 -5.72 8.02
C LEU A 108 4.23 -5.07 7.64
N VAL A 109 3.12 -5.82 7.74
CA VAL A 109 1.79 -5.33 7.33
C VAL A 109 1.22 -4.24 8.25
N THR A 110 1.71 -4.15 9.49
CA THR A 110 1.29 -3.10 10.45
C THR A 110 2.25 -1.92 10.52
N HIS A 111 3.30 -1.88 9.68
CA HIS A 111 4.30 -0.80 9.69
C HIS A 111 5.02 -0.65 11.04
N LYS A 112 5.34 -1.79 11.67
CA LYS A 112 6.03 -1.89 12.97
C LYS A 112 7.30 -2.74 12.92
N SER A 113 7.88 -2.94 11.74
CA SER A 113 9.11 -3.73 11.59
C SER A 113 10.38 -2.99 12.00
N GLY A 114 10.30 -1.68 12.24
CA GLY A 114 11.48 -0.81 12.42
C GLY A 114 12.15 -0.43 11.11
N MET A 115 11.69 -0.96 9.96
CA MET A 115 12.22 -0.61 8.65
C MET A 115 11.82 0.81 8.23
N PRO A 116 12.71 1.55 7.54
CA PRO A 116 12.42 2.89 7.07
C PRO A 116 11.35 2.91 5.97
N ARG A 117 10.90 4.12 5.60
CA ARG A 117 9.94 4.31 4.49
C ARG A 117 10.34 3.58 3.20
N MET A 118 11.60 3.73 2.81
CA MET A 118 12.21 3.25 1.56
C MET A 118 13.62 2.72 1.88
N PRO A 119 14.15 1.79 1.08
CA PRO A 119 15.52 1.32 1.28
C PRO A 119 16.51 2.43 0.89
N GLY A 120 17.59 2.56 1.67
CA GLY A 120 18.56 3.66 1.54
C GLY A 120 19.34 3.66 0.22
N ASN A 121 19.36 2.53 -0.49
CA ASN A 121 20.01 2.38 -1.80
C ASN A 121 19.06 2.62 -2.98
N LEU A 122 17.76 2.90 -2.76
CA LEU A 122 16.80 3.13 -3.86
C LEU A 122 17.25 4.23 -4.81
N GLN A 123 17.71 5.36 -4.28
CA GLN A 123 18.09 6.53 -5.07
C GLN A 123 19.14 6.21 -6.14
N ALA A 124 20.09 5.33 -5.82
CA ALA A 124 21.15 4.93 -6.75
C ALA A 124 20.63 4.05 -7.91
N SER A 125 19.46 3.44 -7.77
CA SER A 125 18.85 2.59 -8.79
C SER A 125 17.92 3.34 -9.76
N ILE A 126 17.55 4.60 -9.45
CA ILE A 126 16.53 5.35 -10.20
C ILE A 126 17.07 5.69 -11.60
N ILE A 127 16.47 5.07 -12.62
CA ILE A 127 16.71 5.39 -14.04
C ILE A 127 15.58 6.22 -14.66
N ASN A 128 14.42 6.28 -14.00
CA ASN A 128 13.27 7.06 -14.41
C ASN A 128 12.67 7.77 -13.19
N PRO A 129 12.67 9.13 -13.13
CA PRO A 129 12.10 9.85 -11.99
C PRO A 129 10.58 9.68 -11.84
N PHE A 130 9.88 9.31 -12.92
CA PHE A 130 8.44 9.04 -12.89
C PHE A 130 8.10 7.60 -12.48
N ASP A 131 9.09 6.70 -12.49
CA ASP A 131 8.96 5.33 -11.99
C ASP A 131 10.25 4.93 -11.22
N PRO A 132 10.36 5.35 -9.94
CA PRO A 132 11.55 5.12 -9.14
C PRO A 132 11.88 3.65 -8.90
N PHE A 133 10.92 2.75 -9.09
CA PHE A 133 11.09 1.32 -8.83
C PHE A 133 11.41 0.51 -10.08
N LEU A 134 11.35 1.12 -11.28
CA LEU A 134 11.53 0.45 -12.57
C LEU A 134 12.77 -0.47 -12.64
N ASN A 135 13.85 -0.08 -11.98
CA ASN A 135 15.11 -0.82 -11.96
C ASN A 135 15.44 -1.43 -10.57
N TYR A 136 14.55 -1.31 -9.59
CA TYR A 136 14.78 -1.80 -8.23
C TYR A 136 14.37 -3.28 -8.10
N GLN A 137 15.34 -4.15 -8.38
CA GLN A 137 15.20 -5.62 -8.31
C GLN A 137 15.37 -6.22 -6.90
N PRO A 138 14.92 -7.46 -6.64
CA PRO A 138 15.09 -8.16 -5.35
C PRO A 138 16.55 -8.22 -4.85
N THR A 139 17.53 -8.29 -5.75
CA THR A 139 18.96 -8.26 -5.39
C THR A 139 19.36 -6.95 -4.71
N HIS A 140 18.78 -5.81 -5.10
CA HIS A 140 19.02 -4.54 -4.42
C HIS A 140 18.38 -4.52 -3.03
N LEU A 141 17.19 -5.12 -2.90
CA LEU A 141 16.52 -5.28 -1.61
C LEU A 141 17.37 -6.11 -0.65
N PHE A 142 17.85 -7.27 -1.10
CA PHE A 142 18.69 -8.15 -0.29
C PHE A 142 20.00 -7.49 0.11
N ALA A 143 20.69 -6.82 -0.82
CA ALA A 143 21.90 -6.06 -0.50
C ALA A 143 21.64 -4.94 0.52
N TRP A 144 20.47 -4.29 0.48
CA TRP A 144 20.08 -3.33 1.50
C TRP A 144 19.81 -4.01 2.86
N MET A 145 19.10 -5.14 2.87
CA MET A 145 18.77 -5.88 4.10
C MET A 145 20.02 -6.38 4.82
N GLU A 146 21.03 -6.89 4.09
CA GLU A 146 22.31 -7.33 4.66
C GLU A 146 23.08 -6.18 5.33
N ALA A 147 22.97 -4.97 4.78
CA ALA A 147 23.66 -3.79 5.30
C ALA A 147 22.82 -2.98 6.32
N TRP A 148 21.56 -3.36 6.54
CA TRP A 148 20.64 -2.59 7.39
C TRP A 148 20.79 -2.95 8.86
N GLU A 149 20.96 -1.92 9.69
CA GLU A 149 20.96 -2.03 11.14
C GLU A 149 19.65 -1.43 11.71
N PRO A 150 18.90 -2.17 12.53
CA PRO A 150 17.66 -1.67 13.13
C PRO A 150 17.96 -0.66 14.24
N GLU A 151 17.32 0.50 14.18
CA GLU A 151 17.39 1.52 15.24
C GLU A 151 16.48 1.19 16.45
N ARG A 152 15.56 0.25 16.29
CA ARG A 152 14.57 -0.17 17.29
C ARG A 152 14.11 -1.60 17.03
N ALA A 153 13.63 -2.27 18.06
CA ALA A 153 13.15 -3.64 17.89
C ALA A 153 11.81 -3.68 17.14
N PRO A 154 11.51 -4.79 16.44
CA PRO A 154 10.21 -4.96 15.80
C PRO A 154 9.08 -4.91 16.82
N GLY A 155 8.08 -4.06 16.57
CA GLY A 155 6.94 -3.83 17.45
C GLY A 155 7.04 -2.57 18.32
N ASP A 156 8.23 -2.01 18.53
CA ASP A 156 8.47 -0.89 19.45
C ASP A 156 7.88 0.45 18.99
N GLY A 157 7.52 0.57 17.71
CA GLY A 157 6.88 1.77 17.21
C GLY A 157 6.34 1.63 15.79
N PHE A 158 5.52 2.60 15.41
CA PHE A 158 5.00 2.71 14.05
C PHE A 158 5.92 3.57 13.20
N GLU A 159 6.15 3.16 11.95
CA GLU A 159 6.65 4.01 10.88
C GLU A 159 6.16 3.51 9.54
N TYR A 160 5.54 4.41 8.80
CA TYR A 160 5.02 4.12 7.48
C TYR A 160 6.13 3.65 6.53
N SER A 161 6.07 2.38 6.13
CA SER A 161 7.10 1.70 5.34
C SER A 161 6.53 1.06 4.08
N ASN A 162 6.88 1.63 2.92
CA ASN A 162 6.60 1.00 1.62
C ASN A 162 7.46 -0.24 1.43
N LEU A 163 8.69 -0.18 1.94
CA LEU A 163 9.64 -1.28 1.96
C LEU A 163 9.07 -2.51 2.68
N ALA A 164 8.58 -2.32 3.91
CA ALA A 164 7.98 -3.40 4.68
C ALA A 164 6.73 -3.96 3.99
N ALA A 165 5.86 -3.10 3.45
CA ALA A 165 4.67 -3.53 2.71
C ALA A 165 5.03 -4.35 1.46
N GLY A 166 6.04 -3.92 0.69
CA GLY A 166 6.52 -4.67 -0.48
C GLY A 166 7.11 -6.03 -0.10
N LEU A 167 7.93 -6.07 0.96
CA LEU A 167 8.51 -7.30 1.48
C LEU A 167 7.44 -8.29 1.96
N ALA A 168 6.37 -7.82 2.62
CA ALA A 168 5.27 -8.68 3.08
C ALA A 168 4.60 -9.46 1.95
N THR A 169 4.62 -8.90 0.73
CA THR A 169 4.03 -9.54 -0.46
C THR A 169 5.02 -10.22 -1.37
N TYR A 170 6.30 -9.82 -1.35
CA TYR A 170 7.37 -10.53 -2.06
C TYR A 170 7.34 -12.02 -1.71
N ALA A 171 7.09 -12.27 -0.44
CA ALA A 171 7.08 -13.56 0.18
C ALA A 171 5.93 -14.48 -0.36
N THR A 172 4.86 -13.92 -0.94
CA THR A 172 3.78 -14.70 -1.60
C THR A 172 4.09 -15.13 -3.04
N LEU A 173 5.24 -14.71 -3.60
CA LEU A 173 5.67 -15.01 -4.97
C LEU A 173 6.62 -16.22 -5.06
N LEU A 174 7.02 -16.79 -3.93
CA LEU A 174 7.88 -17.95 -3.80
C LEU A 174 7.05 -19.22 -3.60
#